data_AF-A0A2M6XYU4-F1
#
_entry.id   AF-A0A2M6XYU4-F1
#
_cell.length_a   1.000
_cell.length_b   1.000
_cell.length_c   1.000
_cell.angle_alpha   90.00
_cell.angle_beta   90.00
_cell.angle_gamma   90.00
#
_symmetry.space_group_name_H-M   'P 1'
#
loop_
_entity.id
_entity.type
_entity.pdbx_description
1 polymer ?
#
loop_
_entity_poly.entity_id
_entity_poly.type
_entity_poly.pdbx_seq_one_letter_code
_entity_poly.pdbx_strand_id
1 'polypeptide(L)'
;MNDKYVCIHGHFYQPPRENPWLEEVELQDSAHPHHDWNERITAQCYAPNAASRLLDGEGRVTGIVNNYSKMSFNFGPTLLS
;
A
#
# COMPACT_ATOMS: atom_id res chain seq x y z
N MET A 1 18.78 -21.12 -23.66
CA MET A 1 17.49 -20.51 -23.25
C MET A 1 17.76 -19.03 -23.02
N ASN A 2 16.92 -18.13 -23.52
CA ASN A 2 17.06 -16.70 -23.21
C ASN A 2 16.46 -16.44 -21.83
N ASP A 3 17.25 -15.88 -20.93
CA ASP A 3 16.75 -15.37 -19.67
C ASP A 3 15.81 -14.19 -19.95
N LYS A 4 14.62 -14.23 -19.34
CA LYS A 4 13.64 -13.16 -19.38
C LYS A 4 13.62 -12.47 -18.01
N TYR A 5 13.68 -11.15 -18.03
CA TYR A 5 13.70 -10.33 -16.81
C TYR A 5 12.45 -9.44 -16.76
N VAL A 6 11.96 -9.19 -15.54
CA VAL A 6 10.90 -8.24 -15.25
C VAL A 6 11.39 -7.29 -14.16
N CYS A 7 11.13 -5.99 -14.34
CA CYS A 7 11.43 -4.95 -13.35
C CYS A 7 10.13 -4.33 -12.88
N ILE A 8 10.00 -4.15 -11.56
CA ILE A 8 8.87 -3.48 -10.92
C ILE A 8 9.44 -2.37 -10.03
N HIS A 9 8.91 -1.16 -10.18
CA HIS A 9 9.18 -0.03 -9.30
C HIS A 9 7.86 0.51 -8.73
N GLY A 10 7.72 0.53 -7.40
CA GLY A 10 6.56 1.08 -6.71
C GLY A 10 6.81 2.51 -6.22
N HIS A 11 5.99 3.46 -6.68
CA HIS A 11 5.96 4.82 -6.13
C HIS A 11 4.71 4.98 -5.28
N PHE A 12 4.88 5.18 -3.97
CA PHE A 12 3.79 5.26 -3.02
C PHE A 12 3.72 6.66 -2.42
N TYR A 13 2.61 7.36 -2.62
CA TYR A 13 2.44 8.74 -2.19
C TYR A 13 1.00 9.02 -1.79
N GLN A 14 0.84 9.89 -0.80
CA GLN A 14 -0.41 10.49 -0.39
C GLN A 14 -0.17 11.98 -0.09
N PRO A 15 -0.98 12.90 -0.62
CA PRO A 15 -0.87 14.31 -0.26
C PRO A 15 -1.22 14.53 1.22
N PRO A 16 -0.75 15.62 1.85
CA PRO A 16 -1.21 16.02 3.17
C PRO A 16 -2.74 16.16 3.16
N ARG A 17 -3.39 15.60 4.19
CA ARG A 17 -4.86 15.63 4.34
C ARG A 17 -5.33 16.28 5.63
N GLU A 18 -4.38 16.70 6.47
CA GLU A 18 -4.67 17.39 7.72
C GLU A 18 -5.37 18.71 7.44
N ASN A 19 -6.39 19.00 8.22
CA ASN A 19 -7.01 20.31 8.26
C ASN A 19 -6.02 21.29 8.92
N PRO A 20 -5.66 22.42 8.28
CA PRO A 20 -4.60 23.30 8.77
C PRO A 20 -4.98 24.07 10.05
N TRP A 21 -6.24 24.02 10.50
CA TRP A 21 -6.67 24.59 11.78
C TRP A 21 -6.77 23.55 12.89
N LEU A 22 -7.10 22.30 12.54
CA LEU A 22 -7.29 21.22 13.52
C LEU A 22 -6.02 20.39 13.71
N GLU A 23 -5.08 20.49 12.76
CA GLU A 23 -3.86 19.67 12.70
C GLU A 23 -4.16 18.16 12.75
N GLU A 24 -5.32 17.78 12.21
CA GLU A 24 -5.83 16.42 12.20
C GLU A 24 -6.47 16.11 10.82
N VAL A 25 -6.39 14.85 10.40
CA VAL A 25 -7.15 14.36 9.26
C VAL A 25 -8.59 14.12 9.71
N GLU A 26 -9.55 14.83 9.13
CA GLU A 26 -10.96 14.65 9.50
C GLU A 26 -11.51 13.30 9.01
N LEU A 27 -12.63 12.85 9.59
CA LEU A 27 -13.38 11.68 9.12
C LEU A 27 -13.80 11.87 7.65
N GLN A 28 -13.55 10.87 6.80
CA GLN A 28 -13.91 10.90 5.39
C GLN A 28 -14.89 9.76 5.06
N ASP A 29 -16.17 10.08 4.89
CA ASP A 29 -17.24 9.09 4.66
C ASP A 29 -16.94 8.12 3.50
N SER A 30 -16.30 8.63 2.44
CA SER A 30 -15.90 7.81 1.29
C SER A 30 -14.82 6.76 1.58
N ALA A 31 -14.14 6.86 2.73
CA ALA A 31 -13.14 5.91 3.20
C ALA A 31 -13.72 4.78 4.07
N HIS A 32 -15.02 4.83 4.41
CA HIS A 32 -15.68 3.83 5.25
C HIS A 32 -15.38 2.38 4.77
N PRO A 33 -15.05 1.45 5.68
CA PRO A 33 -15.15 1.54 7.15
C PRO A 33 -13.95 2.19 7.86
N HIS A 34 -12.99 2.71 7.10
CA HIS A 34 -11.83 3.38 7.67
C HIS A 34 -12.16 4.82 8.05
N HIS A 35 -11.40 5.37 8.99
CA HIS A 35 -11.54 6.77 9.40
C HIS A 35 -11.31 7.73 8.21
N ASP A 36 -10.25 7.48 7.44
CA ASP A 36 -9.85 8.32 6.32
C ASP A 36 -9.17 7.51 5.21
N TRP A 37 -8.85 8.20 4.11
CA TRP A 37 -8.18 7.58 2.98
C TRP A 37 -6.76 7.09 3.29
N ASN A 38 -6.03 7.70 4.24
CA ASN A 38 -4.70 7.23 4.63
C ASN A 38 -4.82 5.83 5.23
N GLU A 39 -5.75 5.63 6.16
CA GLU A 39 -6.02 4.32 6.77
C GLU A 39 -6.49 3.30 5.74
N ARG A 40 -7.45 3.69 4.89
CA ARG A 40 -8.00 2.79 3.86
C ARG A 40 -6.91 2.31 2.91
N ILE A 41 -6.09 3.23 2.40
CA ILE A 41 -5.00 2.89 1.48
C ILE A 41 -3.93 2.06 2.20
N THR A 42 -3.64 2.35 3.47
CA THR A 42 -2.72 1.53 4.26
C THR A 42 -3.21 0.09 4.37
N ALA A 43 -4.50 -0.11 4.69
CA ALA A 43 -5.10 -1.42 4.80
C ALA A 43 -5.21 -2.17 3.46
N GLN A 44 -5.45 -1.45 2.36
CA GLN A 44 -5.72 -2.06 1.04
C GLN A 44 -4.50 -2.13 0.12
N CYS A 45 -3.44 -1.38 0.39
CA CYS A 45 -2.24 -1.29 -0.46
C CYS A 45 -0.95 -1.56 0.30
N TYR A 46 -0.62 -0.77 1.34
CA TYR A 46 0.70 -0.86 1.96
C TYR A 46 0.88 -2.13 2.79
N ALA A 47 -0.11 -2.45 3.64
CA ALA A 47 -0.07 -3.67 4.44
C ALA A 47 -0.13 -4.94 3.56
N PRO A 48 -1.01 -5.04 2.53
CA PRO A 48 -0.98 -6.18 1.61
C PRO A 48 0.29 -6.31 0.79
N ASN A 49 1.04 -5.23 0.52
CA ASN A 49 2.35 -5.36 -0.11
C ASN A 49 3.40 -5.92 0.86
N ALA A 50 3.33 -5.58 2.15
CA ALA A 50 4.22 -6.15 3.16
C ALA A 50 3.93 -7.62 3.45
N ALA A 51 2.67 -8.05 3.33
CA ALA A 51 2.21 -9.41 3.59
C ALA A 51 1.26 -9.91 2.47
N SER A 52 1.79 -9.99 1.25
CA SER A 52 1.05 -10.37 0.04
C SER A 52 0.75 -11.86 0.02
N ARG A 53 -0.51 -12.22 -0.24
CA ARG A 53 -0.94 -13.62 -0.33
C ARG A 53 -0.65 -14.14 -1.74
N LEU A 54 0.17 -15.19 -1.83
CA LEU A 54 0.29 -15.99 -3.04
C LEU A 54 -0.88 -16.97 -3.10
N LEU A 55 -1.62 -16.93 -4.20
CA LEU A 55 -2.78 -17.78 -4.42
C LEU A 55 -2.47 -18.85 -5.48
N ASP A 56 -2.97 -20.06 -5.28
CA ASP A 56 -2.98 -21.09 -6.34
C ASP A 56 -4.11 -20.85 -7.37
N GLY A 57 -4.22 -21.75 -8.35
CA GLY A 57 -5.26 -21.69 -9.39
C GLY A 57 -6.69 -21.86 -8.87
N GLU A 58 -6.87 -22.29 -7.62
CA GLU A 58 -8.16 -22.44 -6.95
C GLU A 58 -8.40 -21.32 -5.90
N GLY A 59 -7.51 -20.32 -5.84
CA GLY A 59 -7.60 -19.18 -4.93
C GLY A 59 -7.19 -19.46 -3.49
N ARG A 60 -6.54 -20.61 -3.20
CA ARG A 60 -6.07 -20.91 -1.85
C ARG A 60 -4.71 -20.26 -1.59
N VAL A 61 -4.50 -19.81 -0.35
CA VAL A 61 -3.23 -19.21 0.06
C VAL A 61 -2.16 -20.29 0.15
N THR A 62 -1.13 -20.17 -0.71
CA THR A 62 0.04 -21.06 -0.71
C THR A 62 1.25 -20.44 -0.03
N GLY A 63 1.24 -19.13 0.20
CA GLY A 63 2.30 -18.43 0.92
C GLY A 63 1.95 -16.97 1.18
N ILE A 64 2.73 -16.36 2.06
CA ILE A 64 2.70 -14.92 2.32
C ILE A 64 4.11 -14.37 2.06
N VAL A 65 4.21 -13.35 1.22
CA VAL A 65 5.49 -12.77 0.81
C VAL A 65 5.48 -11.25 0.97
N ASN A 66 6.66 -10.69 1.24
CA ASN A 66 6.85 -9.24 1.24
C ASN A 66 7.22 -8.77 -0.17
N ASN A 67 6.29 -8.12 -0.87
CA ASN A 67 6.52 -7.59 -2.21
C ASN A 67 7.63 -6.53 -2.23
N TYR A 68 7.79 -5.74 -1.17
CA TYR A 68 8.86 -4.74 -1.05
C TYR A 68 10.26 -5.37 -1.10
N SER A 69 10.41 -6.64 -0.71
CA SER A 69 11.69 -7.37 -0.82
C SER A 69 12.04 -7.80 -2.25
N LYS A 70 11.09 -7.67 -3.19
CA LYS A 70 11.18 -8.14 -4.57
C LYS A 70 11.05 -7.02 -5.62
N MET A 71 10.83 -5.79 -5.19
CA MET A 71 10.73 -4.63 -6.07
C MET A 71 11.61 -3.49 -5.56
N SER A 72 11.95 -2.59 -6.47
CA SER A 72 12.43 -1.26 -6.05
C SER A 72 11.22 -0.39 -5.66
N PHE A 73 11.36 0.49 -4.68
CA PHE A 73 10.26 1.38 -4.29
C PHE A 73 10.74 2.65 -3.62
N ASN A 74 9.85 3.64 -3.55
CA ASN A 74 10.00 4.80 -2.70
C ASN A 74 8.66 5.21 -2.09
N PHE A 75 8.73 5.87 -0.92
CA PHE A 75 7.59 6.47 -0.25
C PHE A 75 7.77 7.98 -0.22
N GLY A 76 6.72 8.72 -0.57
CA GLY A 76 6.71 10.17 -0.43
C GLY A 76 6.83 10.58 1.04
N PRO A 77 7.49 11.71 1.34
CA PRO A 77 7.80 12.12 2.72
C PRO A 77 6.55 12.31 3.59
N THR A 78 5.44 12.74 2.99
CA THR A 78 4.15 12.97 3.66
C THR A 78 3.46 11.69 4.14
N LEU A 79 3.98 10.51 3.77
CA LEU A 79 3.41 9.23 4.17
C LEU A 79 4.07 8.64 5.42
N LEU A 80 5.25 9.16 5.77
CA LEU A 80 6.08 8.67 6.88
C LEU A 80 6.20 9.73 8.00
N SER A 81 5.51 10.86 7.84
CA SER A 81 5.44 11.99 8.76
C SER A 81 4.29 11.86 9.72
#